data_AF-A0A349QXH7-F1
#
_entry.id   AF-A0A349QXH7-F1
#
_cell.length_a   1.000
_cell.length_b   1.000
_cell.length_c   1.000
_cell.angle_alpha   90.00
_cell.angle_beta   90.00
_cell.angle_gamma   90.00
#
_symmetry.space_group_name_H-M   'P 1'
#
loop_
_entity.id
_entity.type
_entity.pdbx_description
1 polymer ?
#
loop_
_entity_poly.entity_id
_entity_poly.type
_entity_poly.pdbx_seq_one_letter_code
_entity_poly.pdbx_strand_id
1 'polypeptide(L)' 'IDLETGRHHQIRAQLSKTGVPIKGDLKYGAPRSNPDGGINLHARKLEFIHPVTKEKIEITAPVPQNDSIWRACEE' A
#
# COMPACT_ATOMS: atom_id res chain seq x y z
N ILE A 1 7.28 -3.93 0.72
CA ILE A 1 6.34 -4.95 1.24
C ILE A 1 6.01 -5.83 0.06
N ASP A 2 6.50 -7.06 0.07
CA ASP A 2 6.28 -8.00 -1.03
C ASP A 2 5.26 -9.04 -0.58
N LEU A 3 4.24 -9.26 -1.41
CA LEU A 3 3.09 -10.09 -1.07
C LEU A 3 3.23 -11.48 -1.68
N GLU A 4 3.30 -12.50 -0.83
CA GLU A 4 3.20 -13.91 -1.24
C GLU A 4 1.75 -14.38 -1.38
N THR A 5 0.85 -13.76 -0.63
CA THR A 5 -0.60 -14.05 -0.66
C THR A 5 -1.42 -12.76 -0.68
N GLY A 6 -2.67 -12.85 -1.15
CA GLY A 6 -3.60 -11.71 -1.26
C GLY A 6 -4.80 -11.81 -0.30
N ARG A 7 -4.58 -12.18 0.97
CA ARG A 7 -5.69 -12.29 1.93
C ARG A 7 -6.31 -10.92 2.23
N HIS A 8 -7.60 -10.93 2.58
CA HIS A 8 -8.32 -9.71 2.91
C HIS A 8 -7.62 -8.93 4.04
N HIS A 9 -7.29 -7.66 3.79
CA HIS A 9 -6.57 -6.78 4.72
C HIS A 9 -5.22 -7.31 5.22
N GLN A 10 -4.55 -8.20 4.48
CA GLN A 10 -3.35 -8.89 4.92
C GLN A 10 -2.27 -7.95 5.50
N ILE A 11 -1.84 -6.95 4.73
CA ILE A 11 -0.81 -5.99 5.17
C ILE A 11 -1.26 -5.25 6.43
N ARG A 12 -2.50 -4.76 6.44
CA ARG A 12 -3.08 -3.98 7.55
C ARG A 12 -3.06 -4.76 8.86
N ALA A 13 -3.52 -6.01 8.81
CA ALA A 13 -3.57 -6.89 9.96
C ALA A 13 -2.16 -7.30 10.45
N GLN A 14 -1.25 -7.62 9.52
CA GLN A 14 0.11 -8.07 9.86
C GLN A 14 0.96 -6.94 10.47
N LEU A 15 0.91 -5.73 9.91
CA LEU A 15 1.64 -4.57 10.43
C LEU A 15 1.10 -4.17 11.82
N SER A 16 -0.22 -4.15 11.99
CA SER A 16 -0.84 -3.94 13.30
C SER A 16 -0.45 -5.00 14.33
N LYS A 17 -0.45 -6.28 13.94
CA LYS A 17 -0.03 -7.39 14.81
C LYS A 17 1.42 -7.25 15.30
N THR A 18 2.28 -6.63 14.47
CA THR A 18 3.69 -6.37 14.78
C THR A 18 3.89 -5.07 15.58
N GLY A 19 2.82 -4.31 15.86
CA GLY A 19 2.86 -3.08 16.65
C GLY A 19 3.10 -1.81 15.83
N VAL A 20 3.08 -1.90 14.49
CA VAL A 20 3.30 -0.77 13.57
C VAL A 20 2.08 -0.54 12.67
N PRO A 21 0.91 -0.17 13.22
CA PRO A 21 -0.30 -0.02 12.43
C PRO A 21 -0.17 1.09 11.37
N ILE A 22 -0.88 0.92 10.25
CA ILE A 22 -0.89 1.88 9.15
C ILE A 22 -1.57 3.18 9.58
N LYS A 23 -0.98 4.33 9.24
CA LYS A 23 -1.58 5.65 9.51
C LYS A 23 -2.97 5.77 8.87
N GLY A 24 -3.93 6.29 9.62
CA GLY A 24 -5.33 6.42 9.21
C GLY A 24 -6.16 5.14 9.40
N ASP A 25 -5.54 3.99 9.65
CA ASP A 25 -6.24 2.71 9.76
C ASP A 25 -6.82 2.46 11.16
N LEU A 26 -7.95 3.11 11.46
CA LEU A 26 -8.64 2.98 12.75
C LEU A 26 -9.00 1.55 13.10
N LYS A 27 -9.37 0.73 12.11
CA LYS A 27 -9.77 -0.67 12.31
C LYS A 27 -8.64 -1.52 12.89
N TYR A 28 -7.39 -1.19 12.54
CA TYR A 28 -6.22 -1.95 12.93
C TYR A 28 -5.30 -1.16 13.90
N GLY A 29 -5.83 -0.18 14.61
CA GLY A 29 -5.16 0.42 15.77
C GLY A 29 -4.42 1.72 15.50
N ALA A 30 -4.64 2.39 14.37
CA ALA A 30 -4.18 3.77 14.22
C ALA A 30 -4.91 4.69 15.22
N PRO A 31 -4.20 5.61 15.90
CA PRO A 31 -4.81 6.45 16.93
C PRO A 31 -5.75 7.53 16.36
N ARG A 32 -5.60 7.86 15.07
CA ARG A 32 -6.34 8.93 14.38
C ARG A 32 -6.59 8.55 12.92
N SER A 33 -7.72 8.99 12.38
CA SER A 33 -8.02 8.91 10.94
C SER A 33 -7.22 9.94 10.16
N ASN A 34 -7.12 9.74 8.85
CA ASN A 34 -6.69 10.80 7.95
C ASN A 34 -7.82 11.81 7.70
N PRO A 35 -7.51 13.05 7.26
CA PRO A 35 -8.52 14.07 6.95
C PRO A 35 -9.52 13.65 5.87
N ASP A 36 -9.10 12.81 4.92
CA ASP A 36 -9.92 12.26 3.83
C ASP A 36 -10.62 10.94 4.21
N GLY A 37 -10.41 10.44 5.43
CA GLY A 37 -10.92 9.14 5.90
C GLY A 37 -10.21 7.92 5.31
N GLY A 38 -9.19 8.12 4.46
CA GLY A 38 -8.40 7.05 3.86
C GLY A 38 -7.35 6.46 4.81
N ILE A 39 -6.58 5.50 4.29
CA ILE A 39 -5.42 4.92 4.98
C ILE A 39 -4.16 5.15 4.15
N ASN A 40 -3.00 5.26 4.81
CA ASN A 40 -1.71 5.39 4.12
C ASN A 40 -1.18 4.03 3.63
N LEU A 41 -1.90 3.43 2.68
CA LEU A 41 -1.50 2.19 2.00
C LEU A 41 -1.73 2.35 0.50
N HIS A 42 -0.66 2.22 -0.29
CA HIS A 42 -0.68 2.46 -1.73
C HIS A 42 -0.02 1.30 -2.47
N ALA A 43 -0.71 0.77 -3.49
CA ALA A 43 -0.16 -0.25 -4.39
C ALA A 43 0.74 0.43 -5.45
N ARG A 44 2.03 0.58 -5.11
CA ARG A 44 3.00 1.36 -5.91
C ARG A 44 3.46 0.65 -7.18
N LYS A 45 3.76 -0.64 -7.11
CA LYS A 45 4.32 -1.41 -8.24
C LYS A 45 3.54 -2.70 -8.43
N LEU A 46 3.29 -3.06 -9.69
CA LEU A 46 2.75 -4.36 -10.10
C LEU A 46 3.64 -4.94 -11.20
N GLU A 47 4.01 -6.20 -11.04
CA GLU A 47 4.81 -6.94 -12.01
C GLU A 47 4.13 -8.28 -12.30
N PHE A 48 3.96 -8.61 -13.57
CA PHE A 48 3.38 -9.88 -14.00
C PHE A 48 3.78 -10.23 -15.43
N ILE A 49 3.63 -11.50 -15.79
CA ILE A 49 3.78 -11.96 -17.17
C ILE A 49 2.44 -11.74 -17.89
N HIS A 50 2.48 -10.98 -18.98
CA HIS A 50 1.29 -10.74 -19.79
C HIS A 50 0.70 -12.08 -20.28
N PRO A 51 -0.60 -12.34 -20.07
CA PRO A 51 -1.16 -13.68 -20.25
C PRO A 51 -1.10 -14.18 -21.70
N VAL A 52 -1.07 -13.27 -22.68
CA VAL A 52 -1.04 -13.58 -24.11
C VAL A 52 0.37 -13.49 -24.69
N THR A 53 0.99 -12.32 -24.64
CA THR A 53 2.32 -12.07 -25.23
C THR A 53 3.47 -12.74 -24.48
N LYS A 54 3.24 -13.17 -23.23
CA LYS A 54 4.25 -13.75 -22.33
C LYS A 54 5.42 -12.81 -22.00
N GLU A 55 5.27 -11.52 -22.32
CA GLU A 55 6.25 -10.50 -21.97
C GLU A 55 6.09 -10.08 -20.52
N LYS A 56 7.22 -9.72 -19.90
CA LYS A 56 7.23 -9.15 -18.56
C LYS A 56 6.69 -7.73 -18.62
N ILE A 57 5.61 -7.47 -17.87
CA ILE A 57 5.04 -6.15 -17.68
C ILE A 57 5.38 -5.66 -16.28
N GLU A 58 5.85 -4.43 -16.21
CA GLU A 58 6.08 -3.70 -14.96
C GLU A 58 5.34 -2.35 -15.03
N ILE A 59 4.48 -2.11 -14.05
CA ILE A 59 3.67 -0.89 -13.96
C ILE A 59 3.92 -0.27 -12.59
N THR A 60 4.21 1.03 -12.58
CA THR A 60 4.54 1.78 -11.36
C THR A 60 3.61 2.98 -11.24
N ALA A 61 2.68 2.95 -10.28
CA ALA A 61 1.65 3.96 -10.08
C ALA A 61 2.21 5.17 -9.34
N PRO A 62 2.07 6.42 -9.83
CA PRO A 62 2.65 7.60 -9.18
C PRO A 62 2.14 7.77 -7.75
N VAL A 63 3.01 8.26 -6.87
CA VAL A 63 2.61 8.58 -5.50
C VAL A 63 1.63 9.77 -5.48
N PRO A 64 0.71 9.84 -4.50
CA PRO A 64 -0.15 11.01 -4.33
C PRO A 64 0.69 12.28 -4.09
N GLN A 65 0.56 13.27 -4.99
CA GLN A 65 1.41 14.47 -4.97
C GLN A 65 0.98 15.52 -3.93
N ASN A 66 -0.24 15.43 -3.42
CA ASN A 66 -0.83 16.42 -2.51
C ASN A 66 -0.41 16.21 -1.03
N ASP A 67 0.44 15.23 -0.73
CA ASP A 67 0.90 14.93 0.63
C ASP A 67 2.44 14.85 0.65
N SER A 68 3.07 15.58 1.58
CA SER A 68 4.51 15.58 1.74
C SER A 68 5.08 14.21 2.13
N ILE A 69 4.32 13.40 2.87
CA ILE A 69 4.72 12.04 3.26
C ILE A 69 4.83 11.16 2.02
N TRP A 70 3.86 11.25 1.12
CA TRP A 70 3.86 10.44 -0.11
C TRP A 70 4.97 10.85 -1.06
N ARG A 71 5.26 12.15 -1.18
CA ARG A 71 6.39 12.67 -1.96
C ARG A 71 7.74 12.20 -1.43
N ALA A 72 7.88 12.00 -0.11
CA ALA A 72 9.10 11.44 0.47
C ALA A 72 9.32 9.95 0.11
N CYS A 73 8.31 9.27 -0.43
CA CYS A 73 8.39 7.89 -0.90
C CYS A 73 8.55 7.77 -2.43
N GLU A 74 8.90 8.87 -3.11
CA GLU A 74 8.98 8.92 -4.58
C GLU A 74 10.31 8.42 -5.17
N GLU A 75 11.33 8.22 -4.32
CA GLU A 75 12.63 7.62 -4.67
C GLU A 75 12.55 6.09 -4.88
#